data_AF-A0AB35VUJ7-F1
#
_entry.id   AF-A0AB35VUJ7-F1
#
_cell.length_a   1.000
_cell.length_b   1.000
_cell.length_c   1.000
_cell.angle_alpha   90.00
_cell.angle_beta   90.00
_cell.angle_gamma   90.00
#
_symmetry.space_group_name_H-M   'P 1'
#
loop_
_entity.id
_entity.type
_entity.pdbx_description
1 polymer ?
#
loop_
_entity_poly.entity_id
_entity_poly.type
_entity_poly.pdbx_seq_one_letter_code
_entity_poly.pdbx_strand_id
1 'polypeptide(L)'
;MPVKIYKESFVVLNIRMLVLCFFILFRELYESVQFISLFVSVYLLCEIIFVNRLNYTSPNLVFNTSWLLIILFSMFDYSSYYRVLNISTISIISISLFIFNIFCSINLGYINKKSDDIKYNNSNLNAIKLVFIFFVLLNIAIAGYIPLIKLFITGDSGYLDFGMPGLYGLFLAFSNALGILCFYIYMKTNNKRHLYFYLFIFLIFILFMTRQNIFSLAIESFFIYTILKGRIQVVKAMIIVTVAIVFFGFMGSLRSGDITELAGVHQKWQWLPTSFTWIYSYFYFNILNLDNMINYSGAPFYDNSSLSGLIPSFLRGESSQDYISTLEVINFNIASYMYPIYADMGRYWLYSFTAIVAFMTKIYFDRLSKNINFKTLSACSVLYFCALMSFFVNFWTFLPIIFQLVFIPILWGFIRIKERSP
;
A
#
# COMPACT_ATOMS: atom_id res chain seq x y z
N MET A 1 -4.26 -27.33 2.03
CA MET A 1 -4.96 -27.21 3.34
C MET A 1 -5.83 -25.95 3.34
N PRO A 2 -7.04 -25.99 3.91
CA PRO A 2 -7.85 -24.78 4.08
C PRO A 2 -7.10 -23.76 4.94
N VAL A 3 -7.17 -22.48 4.55
CA VAL A 3 -6.59 -21.39 5.33
C VAL A 3 -7.47 -21.21 6.56
N LYS A 4 -7.05 -21.77 7.71
CA LYS A 4 -7.70 -21.47 8.99
C LYS A 4 -7.48 -19.99 9.29
N ILE A 5 -8.57 -19.27 9.42
CA ILE A 5 -8.54 -17.93 9.98
C ILE A 5 -9.24 -17.98 11.34
N TYR A 6 -8.59 -17.39 12.33
CA TYR A 6 -9.03 -17.41 13.71
C TYR A 6 -10.07 -16.32 13.90
N LYS A 7 -11.20 -16.68 14.51
CA LYS A 7 -12.20 -15.72 14.97
C LYS A 7 -11.59 -14.99 16.16
N GLU A 8 -11.35 -13.69 16.03
CA GLU A 8 -10.98 -12.87 17.18
C GLU A 8 -12.11 -12.94 18.21
N SER A 9 -11.77 -13.17 19.47
CA SER A 9 -12.76 -13.18 20.55
C SER A 9 -13.06 -11.73 20.95
N PHE A 10 -14.26 -11.49 21.48
CA PHE A 10 -14.60 -10.22 22.14
C PHE A 10 -13.55 -9.79 23.18
N VAL A 11 -12.83 -10.77 23.76
CA VAL A 11 -11.68 -10.56 24.65
C VAL A 11 -10.54 -9.80 23.98
N VAL A 12 -10.18 -10.10 22.73
CA VAL A 12 -9.10 -9.41 22.00
C VAL A 12 -9.43 -7.93 21.82
N LEU A 13 -10.67 -7.62 21.46
CA LEU A 13 -11.13 -6.23 21.33
C LEU A 13 -11.02 -5.48 22.67
N ASN A 14 -11.50 -6.09 23.76
CA ASN A 14 -11.39 -5.49 25.10
C ASN A 14 -9.93 -5.28 25.53
N ILE A 15 -9.03 -6.23 25.21
CA ILE A 15 -7.59 -6.07 25.46
C ILE A 15 -7.04 -4.87 24.68
N ARG A 16 -7.36 -4.73 23.40
CA ARG A 16 -6.91 -3.58 22.58
C ARG A 16 -7.38 -2.24 23.15
N MET A 17 -8.65 -2.16 23.57
CA MET A 17 -9.21 -0.97 24.22
C MET A 17 -8.51 -0.68 25.55
N LEU A 18 -8.27 -1.70 26.38
CA LEU A 18 -7.55 -1.56 27.64
C LEU A 18 -6.11 -1.05 27.41
N VAL A 19 -5.40 -1.61 26.42
CA VAL A 19 -4.04 -1.19 26.06
C VAL A 19 -4.03 0.25 25.55
N LEU A 20 -5.02 0.68 24.77
CA LEU A 20 -5.15 2.09 24.36
C LEU A 20 -5.37 3.01 25.58
N CYS A 21 -6.27 2.65 26.50
CA CYS A 21 -6.47 3.43 27.73
C CYS A 21 -5.19 3.51 28.57
N PHE A 22 -4.49 2.38 28.72
CA PHE A 22 -3.20 2.33 29.40
C PHE A 22 -2.15 3.17 28.68
N PHE A 23 -2.08 3.12 27.36
CA PHE A 23 -1.17 3.95 26.55
C PHE A 23 -1.42 5.44 26.78
N ILE A 24 -2.68 5.88 26.79
CA ILE A 24 -3.03 7.28 27.05
C ILE A 24 -2.56 7.70 28.45
N LEU A 25 -2.86 6.90 29.48
CA LEU A 25 -2.40 7.19 30.85
C LEU A 25 -0.86 7.18 30.94
N PHE A 26 -0.22 6.19 30.34
CA PHE A 26 1.24 6.05 30.35
C PHE A 26 1.93 7.23 29.66
N ARG A 27 1.39 7.69 28.54
CA ARG A 27 1.87 8.88 27.82
C ARG A 27 1.81 10.14 28.69
N GLU A 28 0.72 10.34 29.44
CA GLU A 28 0.59 11.51 30.33
C GLU A 28 1.54 11.42 31.54
N LEU A 29 1.94 10.22 31.95
CA LEU A 29 2.88 10.00 33.07
C LEU A 29 4.36 10.06 32.65
N TYR A 30 4.67 9.69 31.40
CA TYR A 30 6.04 9.58 30.90
C TYR A 30 6.24 10.42 29.64
N GLU A 31 7.02 11.49 29.75
CA GLU A 31 7.33 12.38 28.62
C GLU A 31 8.45 11.87 27.70
N SER A 32 9.02 10.69 27.99
CA SER A 32 10.13 10.15 27.20
C SER A 32 9.63 9.42 25.95
N VAL A 33 10.00 9.99 24.80
CA VAL A 33 9.73 9.44 23.46
C VAL A 33 10.22 7.99 23.33
N GLN A 34 11.42 7.69 23.84
CA GLN A 34 12.01 6.35 23.75
C GLN A 34 11.17 5.29 24.46
N PHE A 35 10.66 5.60 25.66
CA PHE A 35 9.80 4.67 26.40
C PHE A 35 8.47 4.45 25.70
N ILE A 36 7.85 5.50 25.16
CA ILE A 36 6.59 5.40 24.42
C ILE A 36 6.80 4.58 23.14
N SER A 37 7.84 4.87 22.37
CA SER A 37 8.15 4.12 21.15
C SER A 37 8.43 2.64 21.47
N LEU A 38 9.16 2.33 22.55
CA LEU A 38 9.43 0.95 22.98
C LEU A 38 8.13 0.23 23.37
N PHE A 39 7.27 0.88 24.16
CA PHE A 39 5.96 0.34 24.53
C PHE A 39 5.14 -0.04 23.29
N VAL A 40 5.07 0.86 22.30
CA VAL A 40 4.30 0.65 21.07
C VAL A 40 4.92 -0.47 20.24
N SER A 41 6.25 -0.52 20.10
CA SER A 41 6.93 -1.61 19.40
C SER A 41 6.65 -2.97 20.04
N VAL A 42 6.69 -3.07 21.37
CA VAL A 42 6.36 -4.30 22.10
C VAL A 42 4.89 -4.68 21.88
N TYR A 43 3.96 -3.72 21.96
CA TYR A 43 2.55 -3.96 21.66
C TYR A 43 2.35 -4.51 20.24
N LEU A 44 2.96 -3.90 19.23
CA LEU A 44 2.85 -4.35 17.84
C LEU A 44 3.46 -5.74 17.63
N LEU A 45 4.60 -6.04 18.26
CA LEU A 45 5.19 -7.39 18.26
C LEU A 45 4.23 -8.42 18.87
N CYS A 46 3.62 -8.10 20.01
CA CYS A 46 2.62 -8.95 20.65
C CYS A 46 1.39 -9.17 19.76
N GLU A 47 0.88 -8.13 19.10
CA GLU A 47 -0.21 -8.25 18.13
C GLU A 47 0.16 -9.13 16.92
N ILE A 48 1.37 -9.01 16.39
CA ILE A 48 1.84 -9.80 15.25
C ILE A 48 2.00 -11.28 15.63
N ILE A 49 2.61 -11.56 16.79
CA ILE A 49 2.96 -12.91 17.24
C ILE A 49 1.76 -13.63 17.86
N PHE A 50 1.11 -13.03 18.86
CA PHE A 50 0.09 -13.74 19.66
C PHE A 50 -1.31 -13.63 19.09
N VAL A 51 -1.69 -12.45 18.58
CA VAL A 51 -3.04 -12.21 18.06
C VAL A 51 -3.16 -12.67 16.61
N ASN A 52 -2.32 -12.13 15.73
CA ASN A 52 -2.35 -12.43 14.31
C ASN A 52 -1.66 -13.75 13.95
N ARG A 53 -0.81 -14.30 14.83
CA ARG A 53 -0.09 -15.58 14.64
C ARG A 53 0.67 -15.64 13.31
N LEU A 54 1.33 -14.54 12.95
CA LEU A 54 2.06 -14.39 11.69
C LEU A 54 1.21 -14.63 10.43
N ASN A 55 -0.12 -14.46 10.53
CA ASN A 55 -1.00 -14.54 9.38
C ASN A 55 -0.84 -13.32 8.48
N TYR A 56 0.09 -13.39 7.52
CA TYR A 56 0.33 -12.31 6.56
C TYR A 56 -0.83 -12.01 5.61
N THR A 57 -1.94 -12.77 5.63
CA THR A 57 -3.17 -12.37 4.93
C THR A 57 -4.06 -11.45 5.77
N SER A 58 -3.71 -11.22 7.04
CA SER A 58 -4.44 -10.30 7.92
C SER A 58 -4.06 -8.86 7.57
N PRO A 59 -5.02 -7.96 7.30
CA PRO A 59 -4.74 -6.55 7.09
C PRO A 59 -4.11 -5.90 8.33
N ASN A 60 -4.49 -6.32 9.55
CA ASN A 60 -3.84 -5.85 10.79
C ASN A 60 -2.35 -6.19 10.80
N LEU A 61 -1.99 -7.42 10.40
CA LEU A 61 -0.59 -7.82 10.39
C LEU A 61 0.22 -6.96 9.42
N VAL A 62 -0.26 -6.79 8.18
CA VAL A 62 0.51 -6.01 7.19
C VAL A 62 0.58 -4.53 7.53
N PHE A 63 -0.49 -3.95 8.08
CA PHE A 63 -0.46 -2.59 8.57
C PHE A 63 0.55 -2.46 9.72
N ASN A 64 0.42 -3.27 10.76
CA ASN A 64 1.30 -3.22 11.93
C ASN A 64 2.78 -3.51 11.60
N THR A 65 3.05 -4.42 10.66
CA THR A 65 4.44 -4.77 10.31
C THR A 65 5.19 -3.59 9.70
N SER A 66 4.55 -2.87 8.78
CA SER A 66 5.15 -1.69 8.17
C SER A 66 5.42 -0.60 9.22
N TRP A 67 4.44 -0.31 10.08
CA TRP A 67 4.60 0.72 11.11
C TRP A 67 5.54 0.31 12.26
N LEU A 68 5.64 -0.98 12.58
CA LEU A 68 6.65 -1.50 13.51
C LEU A 68 8.06 -1.20 12.99
N LEU A 69 8.33 -1.44 11.69
CA LEU A 69 9.63 -1.12 11.10
C LEU A 69 9.95 0.38 11.15
N ILE A 70 8.95 1.25 10.92
CA ILE A 70 9.14 2.70 11.05
C ILE A 70 9.57 3.06 12.48
N ILE A 71 8.86 2.56 13.49
CA ILE A 71 9.13 2.89 14.89
C ILE A 71 10.48 2.30 15.34
N LEU A 72 10.85 1.11 14.86
CA LEU A 72 12.16 0.52 15.16
C LEU A 72 13.30 1.32 14.51
N PHE A 73 13.16 1.72 13.25
CA PHE A 73 14.18 2.53 12.58
C PHE A 73 14.28 3.95 13.15
N SER A 74 13.20 4.51 13.71
CA SER A 74 13.27 5.81 14.38
C SER A 74 14.00 5.78 15.72
N MET A 75 14.30 4.61 16.28
CA MET A 75 15.19 4.45 17.43
C MET A 75 16.67 4.30 17.05
N PHE A 76 16.98 4.18 15.75
CA PHE A 76 18.30 3.79 15.28
C PHE A 76 19.06 4.98 14.66
N ASP A 77 20.12 5.44 15.34
CA ASP A 77 21.06 6.47 14.89
C ASP A 77 21.96 5.97 13.75
N TYR A 78 21.37 5.87 12.56
CA TYR A 78 22.02 5.36 11.35
C TYR A 78 22.51 6.47 10.42
N SER A 79 21.78 7.58 10.36
CA SER A 79 22.01 8.72 9.47
C SER A 79 22.46 9.96 10.25
N SER A 80 23.24 10.84 9.63
CA SER A 80 23.56 12.17 10.15
C SER A 80 22.33 13.07 10.28
N TYR A 81 21.26 12.76 9.56
CA TYR A 81 19.95 13.41 9.68
C TYR A 81 19.12 12.83 10.83
N TYR A 82 19.66 11.87 11.59
CA TYR A 82 18.97 11.29 12.71
C TYR A 82 18.70 12.34 13.78
N ARG A 83 17.43 12.44 14.18
CA ARG A 83 16.99 13.12 15.39
C ARG A 83 15.90 12.32 16.11
N VAL A 84 15.79 12.57 17.40
CA VAL A 84 14.70 12.05 18.23
C VAL A 84 13.40 12.71 17.77
N LEU A 85 12.38 11.91 17.49
CA LEU A 85 11.07 12.38 17.07
C LEU A 85 10.34 13.08 18.22
N ASN A 86 9.43 13.98 17.91
CA ASN A 86 8.60 14.62 18.92
C ASN A 86 7.58 13.63 19.51
N ILE A 87 7.27 13.78 20.79
CA ILE A 87 6.27 12.95 21.50
C ILE A 87 4.89 13.06 20.87
N SER A 88 4.53 14.22 20.33
CA SER A 88 3.32 14.49 19.56
C SER A 88 3.18 13.53 18.36
N THR A 89 4.24 13.40 17.57
CA THR A 89 4.31 12.55 16.37
C THR A 89 4.13 11.08 16.72
N ILE A 90 4.90 10.58 17.69
CA ILE A 90 4.77 9.18 18.14
C ILE A 90 3.37 8.92 18.69
N SER A 91 2.78 9.86 19.44
CA SER A 91 1.44 9.72 19.99
C SER A 91 0.38 9.62 18.88
N ILE A 92 0.48 10.46 17.84
CA ILE A 92 -0.45 10.45 16.70
C ILE A 92 -0.37 9.13 15.93
N ILE A 93 0.86 8.64 15.67
CA ILE A 93 1.07 7.35 15.00
C ILE A 93 0.48 6.22 15.83
N SER A 94 0.77 6.22 17.13
CA SER A 94 0.32 5.16 18.05
C SER A 94 -1.19 5.11 18.17
N ILE A 95 -1.86 6.25 18.35
CA ILE A 95 -3.34 6.31 18.41
C ILE A 95 -3.94 5.83 17.09
N SER A 96 -3.36 6.21 15.95
CA SER A 96 -3.82 5.73 14.63
C SER A 96 -3.66 4.21 14.49
N LEU A 97 -2.57 3.63 15.00
CA LEU A 97 -2.35 2.18 15.04
C LEU A 97 -3.39 1.47 15.92
N PHE A 98 -3.69 2.00 17.10
CA PHE A 98 -4.74 1.46 17.95
C PHE A 98 -6.11 1.53 17.29
N ILE A 99 -6.47 2.68 16.70
CA ILE A 99 -7.72 2.85 15.95
C ILE A 99 -7.81 1.81 14.83
N PHE A 100 -6.77 1.65 14.03
CA PHE A 100 -6.77 0.65 12.96
C PHE A 100 -6.98 -0.76 13.52
N ASN A 101 -6.26 -1.15 14.57
CA ASN A 101 -6.37 -2.48 15.19
C ASN A 101 -7.74 -2.73 15.86
N ILE A 102 -8.37 -1.70 16.42
CA ILE A 102 -9.71 -1.76 17.01
C ILE A 102 -10.77 -1.91 15.92
N PHE A 103 -10.77 -1.02 14.92
CA PHE A 103 -11.81 -1.01 13.88
C PHE A 103 -11.64 -2.14 12.87
N CYS A 104 -10.40 -2.55 12.61
CA CYS A 104 -10.07 -3.69 11.77
C CYS A 104 -9.93 -4.99 12.59
N SER A 105 -10.43 -5.05 13.83
CA SER A 105 -10.53 -6.33 14.56
C SER A 105 -11.47 -7.26 13.81
N ILE A 106 -10.92 -8.29 13.16
CA ILE A 106 -11.67 -9.09 12.21
C ILE A 106 -12.18 -10.36 12.89
N ASN A 107 -13.49 -10.55 12.83
CA ASN A 107 -14.12 -11.82 13.17
C ASN A 107 -14.03 -12.75 11.98
N LEU A 108 -12.82 -13.08 11.52
CA LEU A 108 -12.66 -14.03 10.43
C LEU A 108 -12.98 -15.42 10.96
N GLY A 109 -14.22 -15.85 10.71
CA GLY A 109 -14.59 -17.26 10.76
C GLY A 109 -13.80 -18.07 9.74
N TYR A 110 -13.97 -19.39 9.76
CA TYR A 110 -13.44 -20.25 8.71
C TYR A 110 -13.89 -19.73 7.34
N ILE A 111 -12.94 -19.44 6.45
CA ILE A 111 -13.26 -19.16 5.05
C ILE A 111 -13.91 -20.43 4.51
N ASN A 112 -15.23 -20.36 4.30
CA ASN A 112 -15.94 -21.45 3.67
C ASN A 112 -15.56 -21.44 2.18
N LYS A 113 -14.77 -22.42 1.73
CA LYS A 113 -14.30 -22.53 0.34
C LYS A 113 -15.42 -22.94 -0.63
N LYS A 114 -16.66 -22.49 -0.43
CA LYS A 114 -17.64 -22.47 -1.51
C LYS A 114 -17.17 -21.39 -2.49
N SER A 115 -16.33 -21.84 -3.41
CA SER A 115 -15.73 -21.05 -4.46
C SER A 115 -16.68 -21.15 -5.64
N ASP A 116 -17.29 -20.04 -6.05
CA ASP A 116 -18.15 -20.03 -7.22
C ASP A 116 -17.39 -20.57 -8.45
N ASP A 117 -18.00 -21.50 -9.17
CA ASP A 117 -17.53 -21.88 -10.49
C ASP A 117 -17.68 -20.69 -11.43
N ILE A 118 -16.58 -20.33 -12.10
CA ILE A 118 -16.54 -19.13 -12.91
C ILE A 118 -17.01 -19.47 -14.32
N LYS A 119 -18.25 -19.09 -14.63
CA LYS A 119 -18.74 -18.99 -16.00
C LYS A 119 -18.62 -17.53 -16.48
N TYR A 120 -17.82 -17.31 -17.51
CA TYR A 120 -17.59 -15.98 -18.09
C TYR A 120 -17.68 -16.00 -19.61
N ASN A 121 -18.08 -14.86 -20.19
CA ASN A 121 -18.19 -14.67 -21.63
C ASN A 121 -16.83 -14.26 -22.22
N ASN A 122 -16.22 -15.14 -23.01
CA ASN A 122 -14.94 -14.89 -23.69
C ASN A 122 -14.98 -13.68 -24.63
N SER A 123 -16.10 -13.43 -25.31
CA SER A 123 -16.24 -12.29 -26.22
C SER A 123 -16.13 -10.97 -25.47
N ASN A 124 -16.86 -10.86 -24.36
CA ASN A 124 -16.85 -9.67 -23.50
C ASN A 124 -15.47 -9.43 -22.88
N LEU A 125 -14.77 -10.49 -22.45
CA LEU A 125 -13.41 -10.37 -21.95
C LEU A 125 -12.44 -9.91 -23.04
N ASN A 126 -12.56 -10.43 -24.26
CA ASN A 126 -11.73 -10.00 -25.39
C ASN A 126 -12.00 -8.54 -25.77
N ALA A 127 -13.26 -8.08 -25.71
CA ALA A 127 -13.59 -6.66 -25.91
C ALA A 127 -12.90 -5.76 -24.88
N ILE A 128 -12.91 -6.13 -23.59
CA ILE A 128 -12.18 -5.39 -22.54
C ILE A 128 -10.67 -5.37 -22.81
N LYS A 129 -10.09 -6.50 -23.24
CA LYS A 129 -8.67 -6.58 -23.61
C LYS A 129 -8.33 -5.68 -24.80
N LEU A 130 -9.22 -5.58 -25.79
CA LEU A 130 -9.07 -4.65 -26.91
C LEU A 130 -9.14 -3.19 -26.45
N VAL A 131 -10.06 -2.86 -25.55
CA VAL A 131 -10.13 -1.52 -24.93
C VAL A 131 -8.82 -1.18 -24.20
N PHE A 132 -8.24 -2.13 -23.46
CA PHE A 132 -6.92 -1.96 -22.84
C PHE A 132 -5.83 -1.66 -23.88
N ILE A 133 -5.71 -2.48 -24.94
CA ILE A 133 -4.72 -2.28 -25.99
C ILE A 133 -4.91 -0.92 -26.67
N PHE A 134 -6.16 -0.53 -26.94
CA PHE A 134 -6.50 0.77 -27.50
C PHE A 134 -5.99 1.92 -26.60
N PHE A 135 -6.23 1.87 -25.28
CA PHE A 135 -5.73 2.89 -24.36
C PHE A 135 -4.19 2.89 -24.25
N VAL A 136 -3.53 1.72 -24.32
CA VAL A 136 -2.06 1.65 -24.37
C VAL A 136 -1.55 2.40 -25.59
N LEU A 137 -2.08 2.10 -26.78
CA LEU A 137 -1.69 2.75 -28.03
C LEU A 137 -2.01 4.25 -28.01
N LEU A 138 -3.15 4.65 -27.46
CA LEU A 138 -3.55 6.04 -27.33
C LEU A 138 -2.58 6.85 -26.44
N ASN A 139 -2.17 6.30 -25.29
CA ASN A 139 -1.21 6.96 -24.42
C ASN A 139 0.17 7.10 -25.09
N ILE A 140 0.61 6.08 -25.83
CA ILE A 140 1.87 6.13 -26.59
C ILE A 140 1.78 7.18 -27.71
N ALA A 141 0.67 7.22 -28.45
CA ALA A 141 0.46 8.15 -29.55
C ALA A 141 0.42 9.61 -29.08
N ILE A 142 -0.22 9.88 -27.93
CA ILE A 142 -0.30 11.23 -27.35
C ILE A 142 1.03 11.68 -26.78
N ALA A 143 1.74 10.80 -26.05
CA ALA A 143 3.05 11.14 -25.49
C ALA A 143 4.13 11.25 -26.58
N GLY A 144 4.01 10.46 -27.65
CA GLY A 144 5.00 10.40 -28.74
C GLY A 144 6.24 9.55 -28.41
N TYR A 145 6.29 8.88 -27.26
CA TYR A 145 7.40 8.03 -26.84
C TYR A 145 6.97 6.93 -25.87
N ILE A 146 7.85 5.97 -25.60
CA ILE A 146 7.71 4.98 -24.53
C ILE A 146 8.78 5.27 -23.47
N PRO A 147 8.44 5.52 -22.19
CA PRO A 147 9.38 6.03 -21.18
C PRO A 147 10.66 5.20 -21.04
N LEU A 148 10.55 3.87 -20.99
CA LEU A 148 11.73 3.01 -20.87
C LEU A 148 12.65 3.09 -22.11
N ILE A 149 12.07 3.19 -23.30
CA ILE A 149 12.86 3.32 -24.54
C ILE A 149 13.54 4.69 -24.59
N LYS A 150 12.82 5.76 -24.23
CA LYS A 150 13.35 7.12 -24.14
C LYS A 150 14.53 7.19 -23.17
N LEU A 151 14.45 6.50 -22.03
CA LEU A 151 15.53 6.40 -21.05
C LEU A 151 16.81 5.83 -21.64
N PHE A 152 16.71 4.74 -22.42
CA PHE A 152 17.88 4.13 -23.05
C PHE A 152 18.51 5.00 -24.16
N ILE A 153 17.71 5.82 -24.85
CA ILE A 153 18.19 6.67 -25.96
C ILE A 153 18.77 7.98 -25.43
N THR A 154 18.10 8.62 -24.48
CA THR A 154 18.38 10.02 -24.08
C THR A 154 18.96 10.15 -22.67
N GLY A 155 18.90 9.09 -21.85
CA GLY A 155 19.23 9.16 -20.42
C GLY A 155 18.11 9.73 -19.54
N ASP A 156 17.04 10.27 -20.12
CA ASP A 156 15.83 10.69 -19.41
C ASP A 156 14.62 9.84 -19.82
N SER A 157 13.82 9.44 -18.84
CA SER A 157 12.61 8.65 -19.07
C SER A 157 11.39 9.51 -19.38
N GLY A 158 11.34 10.78 -18.96
CA GLY A 158 10.16 11.64 -19.10
C GLY A 158 8.87 11.00 -18.58
N TYR A 159 8.94 10.10 -17.59
CA TYR A 159 7.80 9.27 -17.18
C TYR A 159 6.70 10.07 -16.47
N LEU A 160 7.02 11.23 -15.92
CA LEU A 160 6.07 12.11 -15.23
C LEU A 160 5.10 12.77 -16.21
N ASP A 161 5.58 13.05 -17.43
CA ASP A 161 4.80 13.69 -18.49
C ASP A 161 4.15 12.67 -19.44
N PHE A 162 4.30 11.37 -19.14
CA PHE A 162 3.81 10.32 -20.02
C PHE A 162 2.30 10.06 -19.87
N GLY A 163 1.64 9.92 -21.02
CA GLY A 163 0.24 9.54 -21.13
C GLY A 163 -0.70 10.74 -21.25
N MET A 164 -1.99 10.46 -21.40
CA MET A 164 -3.01 11.51 -21.49
C MET A 164 -3.20 12.19 -20.12
N PRO A 165 -2.99 13.51 -19.99
CA PRO A 165 -3.22 14.23 -18.75
C PRO A 165 -4.63 13.95 -18.22
N GLY A 166 -4.73 13.60 -16.95
CA GLY A 166 -6.02 13.27 -16.32
C GLY A 166 -6.52 11.84 -16.48
N LEU A 167 -6.54 11.31 -17.70
CA LEU A 167 -7.03 9.94 -17.94
C LEU A 167 -5.99 8.87 -17.65
N TYR A 168 -4.70 9.22 -17.63
CA TYR A 168 -3.63 8.24 -17.42
C TYR A 168 -3.77 7.50 -16.08
N GLY A 169 -4.12 8.22 -14.99
CA GLY A 169 -4.36 7.59 -13.69
C GLY A 169 -5.53 6.60 -13.69
N LEU A 170 -6.61 6.93 -14.41
CA LEU A 170 -7.76 6.02 -14.59
C LEU A 170 -7.38 4.80 -15.43
N PHE A 171 -6.60 5.00 -16.49
CA PHE A 171 -6.06 3.91 -17.29
C PHE A 171 -5.22 2.94 -16.44
N LEU A 172 -4.36 3.45 -15.56
CA LEU A 172 -3.56 2.64 -14.66
C LEU A 172 -4.42 1.82 -13.68
N ALA A 173 -5.46 2.44 -13.09
CA ALA A 173 -6.42 1.73 -12.24
C ALA A 173 -7.17 0.64 -13.02
N PHE A 174 -7.66 0.95 -14.22
CA PHE A 174 -8.31 -0.03 -15.09
C PHE A 174 -7.37 -1.19 -15.43
N SER A 175 -6.12 -0.89 -15.76
CA SER A 175 -5.10 -1.87 -16.13
C SER A 175 -4.76 -2.81 -14.98
N ASN A 176 -4.61 -2.28 -13.76
CA ASN A 176 -4.42 -3.11 -12.56
C ASN A 176 -5.62 -4.03 -12.33
N ALA A 177 -6.84 -3.48 -12.35
CA ALA A 177 -8.06 -4.25 -12.13
C ALA A 177 -8.25 -5.35 -13.19
N LEU A 178 -7.91 -5.08 -14.46
CA LEU A 178 -7.92 -6.05 -15.55
C LEU A 178 -6.82 -7.11 -15.39
N GLY A 179 -5.63 -6.72 -14.96
CA GLY A 179 -4.53 -7.63 -14.65
C GLY A 179 -4.93 -8.62 -13.56
N ILE A 180 -5.49 -8.11 -12.48
CA ILE A 180 -6.02 -8.91 -11.38
C ILE A 180 -7.17 -9.82 -11.83
N LEU A 181 -8.06 -9.36 -12.70
CA LEU A 181 -9.10 -10.20 -13.29
C LEU A 181 -8.50 -11.36 -14.09
N CYS A 182 -7.54 -11.08 -14.98
CA CYS A 182 -6.89 -12.10 -15.80
C CYS A 182 -6.15 -13.12 -14.92
N PHE A 183 -5.44 -12.65 -13.90
CA PHE A 183 -4.77 -13.50 -12.93
C PHE A 183 -5.77 -14.38 -12.17
N TYR A 184 -6.86 -13.80 -11.66
CA TYR A 184 -7.92 -14.55 -10.97
C TYR A 184 -8.53 -15.65 -11.84
N ILE A 185 -8.87 -15.35 -13.10
CA ILE A 185 -9.40 -16.34 -14.05
C ILE A 185 -8.37 -17.43 -14.32
N TYR A 186 -7.09 -17.07 -14.49
CA TYR A 186 -6.01 -18.05 -14.64
C TYR A 186 -5.93 -18.99 -13.43
N MET A 187 -5.94 -18.46 -12.20
CA MET A 187 -5.85 -19.26 -10.98
C MET A 187 -6.98 -20.29 -10.83
N LYS A 188 -8.13 -20.01 -11.43
CA LYS A 188 -9.34 -20.83 -11.37
C LYS A 188 -9.49 -21.80 -12.52
N THR A 189 -9.09 -21.40 -13.72
CA THR A 189 -9.25 -22.20 -14.96
C THR A 189 -7.96 -22.89 -15.41
N ASN A 190 -6.80 -22.50 -14.88
CA ASN A 190 -5.45 -22.84 -15.34
C ASN A 190 -5.19 -22.53 -16.84
N ASN A 191 -6.01 -21.70 -17.49
CA ASN A 191 -5.81 -21.33 -18.89
C ASN A 191 -4.68 -20.30 -19.04
N LYS A 192 -3.56 -20.73 -19.62
CA LYS A 192 -2.34 -19.92 -19.80
C LYS A 192 -2.55 -18.63 -20.61
N ARG A 193 -3.58 -18.56 -21.48
CA ARG A 193 -3.87 -17.33 -22.25
C ARG A 193 -4.10 -16.12 -21.34
N HIS A 194 -4.73 -16.32 -20.19
CA HIS A 194 -4.97 -15.23 -19.23
C HIS A 194 -3.72 -14.88 -18.43
N LEU A 195 -2.85 -15.86 -18.16
CA LEU A 195 -1.53 -15.60 -17.57
C LEU A 195 -0.65 -14.77 -18.51
N TYR A 196 -0.60 -15.10 -19.80
CA TYR A 196 0.17 -14.32 -20.77
C TYR A 196 -0.34 -12.89 -20.89
N PHE A 197 -1.66 -12.68 -20.84
CA PHE A 197 -2.22 -11.33 -20.85
C PHE A 197 -1.93 -10.56 -19.55
N TYR A 198 -1.94 -11.23 -18.39
CA TYR A 198 -1.48 -10.65 -17.13
C TYR A 198 0.00 -10.22 -17.21
N LEU A 199 0.88 -11.07 -17.73
CA LEU A 199 2.30 -10.76 -17.93
C LEU A 199 2.50 -9.64 -18.96
N PHE A 200 1.63 -9.56 -19.96
CA PHE A 200 1.63 -8.45 -20.92
C PHE A 200 1.29 -7.11 -20.24
N ILE A 201 0.27 -7.06 -19.37
CA ILE A 201 -0.03 -5.86 -18.58
C ILE A 201 1.18 -5.48 -17.69
N PHE A 202 1.80 -6.47 -17.04
CA PHE A 202 2.99 -6.25 -16.23
C PHE A 202 4.14 -5.66 -17.05
N LEU A 203 4.36 -6.17 -18.27
CA LEU A 203 5.34 -5.64 -19.22
C LEU A 203 5.02 -4.19 -19.62
N ILE A 204 3.76 -3.84 -19.88
CA ILE A 204 3.36 -2.46 -20.16
C ILE A 204 3.72 -1.53 -18.99
N PHE A 205 3.49 -1.93 -17.74
CA PHE A 205 3.89 -1.11 -16.59
C PHE A 205 5.41 -0.92 -16.48
N ILE A 206 6.20 -1.93 -16.86
CA ILE A 206 7.66 -1.81 -16.94
C ILE A 206 8.05 -0.81 -18.05
N LEU A 207 7.46 -0.93 -19.24
CA LEU A 207 7.70 -0.03 -20.37
C LEU A 207 7.32 1.42 -20.05
N PHE A 208 6.25 1.62 -19.29
CA PHE A 208 5.79 2.94 -18.85
C PHE A 208 6.47 3.44 -17.56
N MET A 209 7.38 2.63 -16.99
CA MET A 209 8.09 2.93 -15.75
C MET A 209 7.20 3.24 -14.54
N THR A 210 5.99 2.67 -14.48
CA THR A 210 5.01 2.90 -13.40
C THR A 210 5.25 1.97 -12.22
N ARG A 211 6.29 2.24 -11.43
CA ARG A 211 6.74 1.42 -10.29
C ARG A 211 5.62 1.04 -9.33
N GLN A 212 4.77 2.01 -8.97
CA GLN A 212 3.68 1.81 -8.02
C GLN A 212 2.67 0.76 -8.52
N ASN A 213 2.30 0.79 -9.79
CA ASN A 213 1.38 -0.18 -10.39
C ASN A 213 2.01 -1.58 -10.53
N ILE A 214 3.32 -1.67 -10.78
CA ILE A 214 4.06 -2.94 -10.75
C ILE A 214 3.93 -3.58 -9.35
N PHE A 215 4.21 -2.81 -8.30
CA PHE A 215 4.10 -3.31 -6.91
C PHE A 215 2.67 -3.66 -6.54
N SER A 216 1.70 -2.82 -6.88
CA SER A 216 0.28 -3.10 -6.65
C SER A 216 -0.14 -4.40 -7.33
N LEU A 217 0.09 -4.55 -8.64
CA LEU A 217 -0.28 -5.76 -9.37
C LEU A 217 0.42 -7.01 -8.82
N ALA A 218 1.69 -6.92 -8.40
CA ALA A 218 2.43 -8.04 -7.81
C ALA A 218 1.89 -8.45 -6.42
N ILE A 219 1.73 -7.50 -5.50
CA ILE A 219 1.26 -7.73 -4.13
C ILE A 219 -0.19 -8.22 -4.13
N GLU A 220 -1.04 -7.59 -4.93
CA GLU A 220 -2.45 -7.98 -5.04
C GLU A 220 -2.58 -9.40 -5.64
N SER A 221 -1.77 -9.73 -6.65
CA SER A 221 -1.72 -11.10 -7.21
C SER A 221 -1.21 -12.11 -6.18
N PHE A 222 -0.20 -11.75 -5.39
CA PHE A 222 0.30 -12.59 -4.29
C PHE A 222 -0.79 -12.86 -3.24
N PHE A 223 -1.58 -11.83 -2.88
CA PHE A 223 -2.71 -12.00 -1.97
C PHE A 223 -3.76 -12.96 -2.55
N ILE A 224 -4.16 -12.77 -3.81
CA ILE A 224 -5.12 -13.65 -4.51
C ILE A 224 -4.61 -15.09 -4.57
N TYR A 225 -3.34 -15.28 -4.92
CA TYR A 225 -2.71 -16.58 -4.96
C TYR A 225 -2.82 -17.29 -3.60
N THR A 226 -2.48 -16.56 -2.53
CA THR A 226 -2.49 -17.07 -1.16
C THR A 226 -3.88 -17.51 -0.71
N ILE A 227 -4.92 -16.76 -1.05
CA ILE A 227 -6.30 -17.11 -0.69
C ILE A 227 -6.81 -18.31 -1.51
N LEU A 228 -6.54 -18.35 -2.82
CA LEU A 228 -7.08 -19.39 -3.70
C LEU A 228 -6.33 -20.73 -3.60
N LYS A 229 -5.00 -20.73 -3.71
CA LYS A 229 -4.19 -21.96 -3.69
C LYS A 229 -3.72 -22.35 -2.29
N GLY A 230 -3.72 -21.40 -1.35
CA GLY A 230 -3.33 -21.61 0.03
C GLY A 230 -2.04 -20.87 0.39
N ARG A 231 -1.72 -20.89 1.69
CA ARG A 231 -0.57 -20.15 2.23
C ARG A 231 0.75 -20.69 1.69
N ILE A 232 1.57 -19.78 1.19
CA ILE A 232 3.01 -20.00 1.03
C ILE A 232 3.60 -20.11 2.44
N GLN A 233 4.53 -21.05 2.61
CA GLN A 233 5.28 -21.19 3.87
C GLN A 233 6.00 -19.88 4.18
N VAL A 234 5.95 -19.44 5.44
CA VAL A 234 6.51 -18.15 5.87
C VAL A 234 7.99 -18.01 5.46
N VAL A 235 8.78 -19.07 5.60
CA VAL A 235 10.20 -19.10 5.17
C VAL A 235 10.34 -18.78 3.67
N LYS A 236 9.52 -19.36 2.80
CA LYS A 236 9.55 -19.07 1.36
C LYS A 236 9.11 -17.65 1.06
N ALA A 237 8.11 -17.15 1.75
CA ALA A 237 7.67 -15.76 1.62
C ALA A 237 8.80 -14.79 2.05
N MET A 238 9.49 -15.07 3.15
CA MET A 238 10.65 -14.26 3.58
C MET A 238 11.77 -14.26 2.53
N ILE A 239 12.10 -15.42 1.95
CA ILE A 239 13.11 -15.49 0.86
C ILE A 239 12.71 -14.61 -0.33
N ILE A 240 11.44 -14.67 -0.77
CA ILE A 240 10.94 -13.83 -1.86
C ILE A 240 11.07 -12.34 -1.51
N VAL A 241 10.69 -11.95 -0.30
CA VAL A 241 10.81 -10.56 0.18
C VAL A 241 12.27 -10.13 0.22
N THR A 242 13.19 -10.95 0.75
CA THR A 242 14.62 -10.66 0.77
C THR A 242 15.18 -10.46 -0.64
N VAL A 243 14.85 -11.34 -1.59
CA VAL A 243 15.27 -11.19 -3.00
C VAL A 243 14.72 -9.90 -3.60
N ALA A 244 13.44 -9.58 -3.34
CA ALA A 244 12.82 -8.35 -3.81
C ALA A 244 13.50 -7.10 -3.24
N ILE A 245 13.89 -7.12 -1.96
CA ILE A 245 14.64 -6.05 -1.28
C ILE A 245 16.01 -5.85 -1.90
N VAL A 246 16.74 -6.94 -2.16
CA VAL A 246 18.07 -6.88 -2.79
C VAL A 246 17.95 -6.26 -4.19
N PHE A 247 17.00 -6.74 -4.99
CA PHE A 247 16.74 -6.20 -6.32
C PHE A 247 16.31 -4.74 -6.28
N PHE A 248 15.48 -4.36 -5.31
CA PHE A 248 15.07 -2.98 -5.10
C PHE A 248 16.26 -2.07 -4.78
N GLY A 249 17.16 -2.50 -3.89
CA GLY A 249 18.37 -1.75 -3.58
C GLY A 249 19.28 -1.58 -4.79
N PHE A 250 19.46 -2.64 -5.57
CA PHE A 250 20.24 -2.60 -6.82
C PHE A 250 19.65 -1.60 -7.84
N MET A 251 18.34 -1.69 -8.09
CA MET A 251 17.64 -0.78 -9.01
C MET A 251 17.61 0.67 -8.51
N GLY A 252 17.57 0.87 -7.20
CA GLY A 252 17.65 2.19 -6.58
C GLY A 252 19.01 2.83 -6.84
N SER A 253 20.10 2.10 -6.59
CA SER A 253 21.47 2.57 -6.80
C SER A 253 21.77 2.90 -8.27
N LEU A 254 21.20 2.14 -9.22
CA LEU A 254 21.31 2.46 -10.65
C LEU A 254 20.68 3.81 -11.03
N ARG A 255 19.65 4.27 -10.31
CA ARG A 255 18.97 5.54 -10.60
C ARG A 255 19.60 6.73 -9.89
N SER A 256 19.93 6.57 -8.61
CA SER A 256 20.23 7.69 -7.72
C SER A 256 21.72 7.82 -7.38
N GLY A 257 22.56 6.88 -7.80
CA GLY A 257 23.97 6.83 -7.40
C GLY A 257 24.15 6.25 -6.00
N ASP A 258 25.09 6.82 -5.24
CA ASP A 258 25.41 6.33 -3.91
C ASP A 258 24.38 6.79 -2.87
N ILE A 259 23.46 5.89 -2.54
CA ILE A 259 22.43 6.13 -1.54
C ILE A 259 23.01 6.38 -0.14
N THR A 260 24.22 5.89 0.15
CA THR A 260 24.82 6.07 1.48
C THR A 260 25.22 7.51 1.73
N GLU A 261 25.71 8.20 0.69
CA GLU A 261 25.98 9.64 0.73
C GLU A 261 24.68 10.44 0.83
N LEU A 262 23.69 10.11 0.00
CA LEU A 262 22.39 10.81 0.00
C LEU A 262 21.65 10.68 1.34
N ALA A 263 21.73 9.52 1.98
CA ALA A 263 21.12 9.27 3.28
C ALA A 263 22.00 9.75 4.44
N GLY A 264 23.20 10.29 4.20
CA GLY A 264 24.12 10.73 5.24
C GLY A 264 24.51 9.61 6.20
N VAL A 265 24.78 8.40 5.71
CA VAL A 265 25.05 7.24 6.58
C VAL A 265 26.34 7.45 7.37
N HIS A 266 26.28 7.28 8.69
CA HIS A 266 27.48 7.37 9.54
C HIS A 266 28.54 6.34 9.12
N GLN A 267 29.82 6.70 9.21
CA GLN A 267 30.93 5.83 8.82
C GLN A 267 30.89 4.45 9.51
N LYS A 268 30.46 4.40 10.78
CA LYS A 268 30.31 3.16 11.57
C LYS A 268 29.34 2.15 10.95
N TRP A 269 28.45 2.58 10.05
CA TRP A 269 27.41 1.78 9.43
C TRP A 269 27.59 1.54 7.92
N GLN A 270 28.69 2.02 7.32
CA GLN A 270 28.95 1.85 5.88
C GLN A 270 29.14 0.40 5.44
N TRP A 271 29.37 -0.53 6.38
CA TRP A 271 29.46 -1.96 6.10
C TRP A 271 28.11 -2.61 5.77
N LEU A 272 26.98 -1.93 6.05
CA LEU A 272 25.65 -2.46 5.76
C LEU A 272 25.32 -2.40 4.26
N PRO A 273 24.61 -3.40 3.70
CA PRO A 273 24.26 -3.41 2.28
C PRO A 273 23.40 -2.20 1.88
N THR A 274 23.59 -1.69 0.66
CA THR A 274 22.81 -0.55 0.14
C THR A 274 21.29 -0.80 0.15
N SER A 275 20.85 -2.05 0.01
CA SER A 275 19.44 -2.43 0.16
C SER A 275 18.87 -2.13 1.54
N PHE A 276 19.69 -2.27 2.59
CA PHE A 276 19.32 -1.87 3.95
C PHE A 276 19.18 -0.35 4.04
N THR A 277 20.15 0.40 3.50
CA THR A 277 20.11 1.88 3.46
C THR A 277 18.85 2.38 2.77
N TRP A 278 18.46 1.77 1.64
CA TRP A 278 17.23 2.12 0.94
C TRP A 278 16.00 1.90 1.81
N ILE A 279 15.86 0.72 2.42
CA ILE A 279 14.75 0.44 3.33
C ILE A 279 14.75 1.43 4.48
N TYR A 280 15.86 1.59 5.20
CA TYR A 280 15.95 2.56 6.28
C TYR A 280 15.49 3.94 5.83
N SER A 281 15.98 4.41 4.68
CA SER A 281 15.65 5.75 4.16
C SER A 281 14.16 5.89 3.87
N TYR A 282 13.53 4.91 3.21
CA TYR A 282 12.10 4.94 2.91
C TYR A 282 11.20 4.90 4.15
N PHE A 283 11.65 4.28 5.24
CA PHE A 283 10.88 4.19 6.48
C PHE A 283 11.17 5.35 7.44
N TYR A 284 12.44 5.74 7.62
CA TYR A 284 12.87 6.76 8.57
C TYR A 284 12.59 8.18 8.07
N PHE A 285 12.99 8.54 6.85
CA PHE A 285 12.73 9.89 6.33
C PHE A 285 11.24 10.17 6.19
N ASN A 286 10.45 9.12 5.99
CA ASN A 286 9.00 9.23 5.98
C ASN A 286 8.41 9.74 7.31
N ILE A 287 8.81 9.12 8.43
CA ILE A 287 8.35 9.55 9.75
C ILE A 287 8.97 10.88 10.15
N LEU A 288 10.18 11.17 9.67
CA LEU A 288 10.85 12.45 9.88
C LEU A 288 10.11 13.60 9.17
N ASN A 289 9.67 13.38 7.93
CA ASN A 289 8.83 14.31 7.18
C ASN A 289 7.48 14.53 7.88
N LEU A 290 6.88 13.46 8.43
CA LEU A 290 5.66 13.58 9.24
C LEU A 290 5.89 14.38 10.53
N ASP A 291 7.05 14.19 11.19
CA ASP A 291 7.43 14.97 12.36
C ASP A 291 7.61 16.46 12.03
N ASN A 292 8.24 16.76 10.89
CA ASN A 292 8.35 18.12 10.36
C ASN A 292 6.98 18.75 10.10
N MET A 293 6.10 18.00 9.45
CA MET A 293 4.73 18.44 9.18
C MET A 293 3.97 18.74 10.48
N ILE A 294 4.07 17.88 11.49
CA ILE A 294 3.33 18.05 12.75
C ILE A 294 3.86 19.21 13.59
N ASN A 295 5.17 19.40 13.65
CA ASN A 295 5.78 20.27 14.67
C ASN A 295 6.35 21.59 14.13
N TYR A 296 6.60 21.70 12.82
CA TYR A 296 7.34 22.84 12.25
C TYR A 296 6.66 23.52 11.05
N SER A 297 5.60 22.94 10.48
CA SER A 297 4.99 23.45 9.24
C SER A 297 3.90 24.51 9.42
N GLY A 298 3.33 24.64 10.62
CA GLY A 298 2.12 25.44 10.84
C GLY A 298 0.81 24.75 10.43
N ALA A 299 0.84 23.49 9.99
CA ALA A 299 -0.35 22.68 9.73
C ALA A 299 -1.28 22.56 10.96
N PRO A 300 -2.60 22.33 10.78
CA PRO A 300 -3.30 22.06 9.52
C PRO A 300 -3.59 23.28 8.64
N PHE A 301 -3.71 23.07 7.33
CA PHE A 301 -3.91 24.11 6.31
C PHE A 301 -5.35 24.25 5.79
N TYR A 302 -6.20 23.23 5.97
CA TYR A 302 -7.62 23.21 5.60
C TYR A 302 -7.91 23.46 4.12
N ASP A 303 -7.21 22.77 3.24
CA ASP A 303 -7.20 23.01 1.78
C ASP A 303 -7.80 21.86 0.95
N ASN A 304 -8.24 20.77 1.59
CA ASN A 304 -8.70 19.54 0.94
C ASN A 304 -7.63 18.79 0.13
N SER A 305 -6.35 19.10 0.33
CA SER A 305 -5.20 18.47 -0.35
C SER A 305 -5.17 16.96 -0.11
N SER A 306 -5.68 16.49 1.03
CA SER A 306 -5.71 15.07 1.39
C SER A 306 -6.56 14.22 0.45
N LEU A 307 -7.59 14.82 -0.15
CA LEU A 307 -8.52 14.20 -1.09
C LEU A 307 -8.20 14.52 -2.56
N SER A 308 -7.32 15.50 -2.82
CA SER A 308 -6.93 15.90 -4.18
C SER A 308 -6.45 14.72 -5.02
N GLY A 309 -5.81 13.72 -4.39
CA GLY A 309 -5.35 12.48 -5.01
C GLY A 309 -6.44 11.70 -5.75
N LEU A 310 -7.71 11.84 -5.34
CA LEU A 310 -8.88 11.17 -5.95
C LEU A 310 -9.37 11.88 -7.20
N ILE A 311 -9.01 13.15 -7.35
CA ILE A 311 -9.42 13.99 -8.47
C ILE A 311 -8.38 13.81 -9.58
N PRO A 312 -8.78 13.65 -10.85
CA PRO A 312 -7.84 13.67 -11.97
C PRO A 312 -6.99 14.94 -12.01
N SER A 313 -5.73 14.85 -12.42
CA SER A 313 -4.79 15.99 -12.36
C SER A 313 -5.26 17.25 -13.09
N PHE A 314 -5.96 17.11 -14.23
CA PHE A 314 -6.51 18.25 -14.98
C PHE A 314 -7.65 19.00 -14.28
N LEU A 315 -8.27 18.39 -13.26
CA LEU A 315 -9.31 19.01 -12.44
C LEU A 315 -8.77 19.49 -11.08
N ARG A 316 -7.52 19.13 -10.74
CA ARG A 316 -6.83 19.71 -9.59
C ARG A 316 -6.46 21.12 -10.01
N GLY A 317 -6.88 22.14 -9.25
CA GLY A 317 -6.33 23.48 -9.41
C GLY A 317 -4.82 23.47 -9.21
N GLU A 318 -4.16 24.58 -9.52
CA GLU A 318 -2.77 24.79 -9.10
C GLU A 318 -2.72 24.62 -7.58
N SER A 319 -2.20 23.48 -7.12
CA SER A 319 -2.11 23.22 -5.69
C SER A 319 -1.13 24.23 -5.11
N SER A 320 -1.62 25.11 -4.26
CA SER A 320 -0.92 26.29 -3.72
C SER A 320 0.21 25.95 -2.75
N GLN A 321 0.78 24.76 -2.78
CA GLN A 321 1.64 24.30 -1.70
C GLN A 321 2.94 23.66 -2.18
N ASP A 322 3.96 24.52 -2.10
CA ASP A 322 5.34 24.16 -1.85
C ASP A 322 5.48 23.49 -0.46
N TYR A 323 4.87 22.31 -0.30
CA TYR A 323 5.14 21.36 0.80
C TYR A 323 6.59 20.87 0.79
N ILE A 324 7.37 21.26 -0.20
CA ILE A 324 8.80 21.02 -0.31
C ILE A 324 9.54 21.62 0.90
N SER A 325 9.02 22.71 1.47
CA SER A 325 9.63 23.40 2.62
C SER A 325 9.65 22.59 3.93
N THR A 326 8.86 21.52 4.03
CA THR A 326 8.78 20.68 5.25
C THR A 326 9.53 19.35 5.12
N LEU A 327 10.17 19.10 3.98
CA LEU A 327 11.01 17.91 3.79
C LEU A 327 12.35 18.11 4.51
N GLU A 328 12.79 17.12 5.30
CA GLU A 328 14.12 17.17 5.90
C GLU A 328 15.21 17.06 4.83
N VAL A 329 15.00 16.12 3.89
CA VAL A 329 15.92 15.85 2.79
C VAL A 329 15.10 15.85 1.50
N ILE A 330 15.41 16.78 0.60
CA ILE A 330 14.70 16.98 -0.67
C ILE A 330 14.63 15.69 -1.50
N ASN A 331 15.69 14.86 -1.43
CA ASN A 331 15.79 13.60 -2.18
C ASN A 331 14.85 12.50 -1.63
N PHE A 332 14.36 12.64 -0.39
CA PHE A 332 13.46 11.70 0.27
C PHE A 332 12.08 12.32 0.49
N ASN A 333 11.39 12.61 -0.61
CA ASN A 333 10.02 13.15 -0.62
C ASN A 333 8.92 12.12 -0.32
N ILE A 334 9.27 11.00 0.33
CA ILE A 334 8.30 9.95 0.67
C ILE A 334 7.52 10.39 1.90
N ALA A 335 6.20 10.29 1.83
CA ALA A 335 5.29 10.76 2.86
C ALA A 335 4.19 9.72 3.08
N SER A 336 4.04 9.23 4.33
CA SER A 336 3.06 8.20 4.66
C SER A 336 1.65 8.69 4.40
N TYR A 337 0.67 7.78 4.46
CA TYR A 337 -0.73 8.18 4.36
C TYR A 337 -1.13 9.25 5.37
N MET A 338 -0.46 9.30 6.53
CA MET A 338 -0.75 10.24 7.60
C MET A 338 -0.41 11.68 7.21
N TYR A 339 0.64 11.88 6.40
CA TYR A 339 1.17 13.21 6.07
C TYR A 339 0.13 14.11 5.40
N PRO A 340 -0.45 13.77 4.23
CA PRO A 340 -1.40 14.67 3.57
C PRO A 340 -2.71 14.80 4.36
N ILE A 341 -3.11 13.78 5.10
CA ILE A 341 -4.33 13.79 5.92
C ILE A 341 -4.16 14.73 7.13
N TYR A 342 -3.00 14.71 7.77
CA TYR A 342 -2.68 15.62 8.86
C TYR A 342 -2.48 17.05 8.36
N ALA A 343 -1.73 17.24 7.27
CA ALA A 343 -1.47 18.55 6.68
C ALA A 343 -2.77 19.30 6.36
N ASP A 344 -3.77 18.58 5.86
CA ASP A 344 -5.07 19.14 5.50
C ASP A 344 -5.91 19.53 6.74
N MET A 345 -6.30 18.57 7.59
CA MET A 345 -7.29 18.83 8.66
C MET A 345 -6.84 18.38 10.06
N GLY A 346 -5.56 18.01 10.21
CA GLY A 346 -4.93 17.72 11.50
C GLY A 346 -5.27 16.35 12.09
N ARG A 347 -4.96 16.18 13.38
CA ARG A 347 -5.03 14.88 14.07
C ARG A 347 -6.42 14.24 14.11
N TYR A 348 -7.47 15.04 14.26
CA TYR A 348 -8.84 14.50 14.37
C TYR A 348 -9.30 13.90 13.05
N TRP A 349 -9.01 14.59 11.94
CA TRP A 349 -9.28 14.06 10.60
C TRP A 349 -8.46 12.80 10.33
N LEU A 350 -7.18 12.77 10.73
CA LEU A 350 -6.35 11.58 10.61
C LEU A 350 -6.94 10.37 11.34
N TYR A 351 -7.42 10.55 12.57
CA TYR A 351 -8.05 9.48 13.34
C TYR A 351 -9.36 9.01 12.71
N SER A 352 -10.22 9.95 12.30
CA SER A 352 -11.48 9.63 11.60
C SER A 352 -11.23 8.91 10.28
N PHE A 353 -10.29 9.38 9.47
CA PHE A 353 -9.90 8.75 8.21
C PHE A 353 -9.37 7.35 8.45
N THR A 354 -8.48 7.17 9.43
CA THR A 354 -7.94 5.85 9.81
C THR A 354 -9.06 4.90 10.24
N ALA A 355 -10.04 5.36 11.04
CA ALA A 355 -11.19 4.56 11.43
C ALA A 355 -12.05 4.15 10.22
N ILE A 356 -12.30 5.08 9.28
CA ILE A 356 -13.07 4.82 8.06
C ILE A 356 -12.38 3.75 7.21
N VAL A 357 -11.09 3.90 6.92
CA VAL A 357 -10.37 2.92 6.07
C VAL A 357 -10.23 1.56 6.76
N ALA A 358 -10.03 1.53 8.08
CA ALA A 358 -10.00 0.31 8.87
C ALA A 358 -11.35 -0.42 8.85
N PHE A 359 -12.45 0.33 9.02
CA PHE A 359 -13.81 -0.20 8.98
C PHE A 359 -14.19 -0.71 7.58
N MET A 360 -13.85 0.04 6.52
CA MET A 360 -14.03 -0.42 5.15
C MET A 360 -13.26 -1.72 4.89
N THR A 361 -12.00 -1.79 5.31
CA THR A 361 -11.17 -3.00 5.22
C THR A 361 -11.84 -4.17 5.92
N LYS A 362 -12.33 -3.98 7.15
CA LYS A 362 -13.08 -4.99 7.89
C LYS A 362 -14.31 -5.49 7.12
N ILE A 363 -15.15 -4.59 6.60
CA ILE A 363 -16.37 -4.98 5.86
C ILE A 363 -16.02 -5.91 4.69
N TYR A 364 -14.99 -5.57 3.90
CA TYR A 364 -14.60 -6.39 2.75
C TYR A 364 -14.00 -7.73 3.17
N PHE A 365 -13.15 -7.76 4.20
CA PHE A 365 -12.57 -9.01 4.72
C PHE A 365 -13.62 -9.92 5.37
N ASP A 366 -14.59 -9.36 6.09
CA ASP A 366 -15.73 -10.10 6.64
C ASP A 366 -16.58 -10.71 5.51
N ARG A 367 -16.82 -9.96 4.41
CA ARG A 367 -17.50 -10.50 3.21
C ARG A 367 -16.69 -11.61 2.55
N LEU A 368 -15.37 -11.47 2.45
CA LEU A 368 -14.49 -12.50 1.91
C LEU A 368 -14.57 -13.80 2.71
N SER A 369 -14.69 -13.73 4.04
CA SER A 369 -14.85 -14.92 4.88
C SER A 369 -16.15 -15.69 4.62
N LYS A 370 -17.21 -14.98 4.20
CA LYS A 370 -18.53 -15.55 3.92
C LYS A 370 -18.63 -16.11 2.50
N ASN A 371 -18.09 -15.38 1.52
CA ASN A 371 -18.10 -15.79 0.12
C ASN A 371 -16.84 -15.29 -0.62
N ILE A 372 -16.09 -16.24 -1.19
CA ILE A 372 -14.96 -15.96 -2.07
C ILE A 372 -15.46 -15.80 -3.50
N ASN A 373 -15.76 -14.57 -3.89
CA ASN A 373 -15.99 -14.20 -5.28
C ASN A 373 -14.94 -13.20 -5.75
N PHE A 374 -14.86 -12.99 -7.07
CA PHE A 374 -13.89 -12.08 -7.67
C PHE A 374 -13.97 -10.66 -7.08
N LYS A 375 -15.18 -10.12 -6.88
CA LYS A 375 -15.38 -8.75 -6.40
C LYS A 375 -14.81 -8.57 -4.99
N THR A 376 -15.21 -9.46 -4.07
CA THR A 376 -14.77 -9.39 -2.67
C THR A 376 -13.28 -9.66 -2.56
N LEU A 377 -12.78 -10.67 -3.25
CA LEU A 377 -11.36 -11.03 -3.21
C LEU A 377 -10.45 -9.92 -3.77
N SER A 378 -10.80 -9.35 -4.91
CA SER A 378 -9.99 -8.29 -5.54
C SER A 378 -10.11 -6.96 -4.79
N ALA A 379 -11.28 -6.64 -4.25
CA ALA A 379 -11.40 -5.46 -3.37
C ALA A 379 -10.56 -5.61 -2.11
N CYS A 380 -10.52 -6.82 -1.52
CA CYS A 380 -9.62 -7.10 -0.38
C CYS A 380 -8.15 -6.99 -0.77
N SER A 381 -7.74 -7.43 -1.97
CA SER A 381 -6.34 -7.31 -2.40
C SER A 381 -5.90 -5.86 -2.53
N VAL A 382 -6.75 -4.98 -3.09
CA VAL A 382 -6.47 -3.54 -3.18
C VAL A 382 -6.33 -2.92 -1.79
N LEU A 383 -7.28 -3.17 -0.89
CA LEU A 383 -7.21 -2.64 0.49
C LEU A 383 -6.02 -3.20 1.28
N TYR A 384 -5.68 -4.46 1.05
CA TYR A 384 -4.48 -5.09 1.61
C TYR A 384 -3.20 -4.41 1.12
N PHE A 385 -3.10 -4.10 -0.18
CA PHE A 385 -1.99 -3.34 -0.73
C PHE A 385 -1.90 -1.94 -0.09
N CYS A 386 -3.02 -1.22 0.02
CA CYS A 386 -3.03 0.09 0.66
C CYS A 386 -2.57 0.04 2.12
N ALA A 387 -3.01 -0.97 2.88
CA ALA A 387 -2.60 -1.16 4.27
C ALA A 387 -1.10 -1.49 4.40
N LEU A 388 -0.60 -2.42 3.58
CA LEU A 388 0.83 -2.80 3.57
C LEU A 388 1.73 -1.62 3.20
N MET A 389 1.35 -0.86 2.17
CA MET A 389 2.12 0.27 1.65
C MET A 389 1.75 1.62 2.26
N SER A 390 1.00 1.62 3.37
CA SER A 390 0.51 2.83 4.04
C SER A 390 1.62 3.76 4.55
N PHE A 391 2.80 3.20 4.82
CA PHE A 391 3.98 3.97 5.18
C PHE A 391 4.53 4.79 4.01
N PHE A 392 4.24 4.45 2.76
CA PHE A 392 4.92 5.02 1.60
C PHE A 392 4.21 6.23 1.02
N VAL A 393 2.91 6.09 0.71
CA VAL A 393 2.03 7.12 0.13
C VAL A 393 0.60 6.86 0.62
N ASN A 394 -0.26 7.88 0.62
CA ASN A 394 -1.69 7.68 0.83
C ASN A 394 -2.38 6.95 -0.35
N PHE A 395 -2.20 5.63 -0.42
CA PHE A 395 -2.83 4.81 -1.47
C PHE A 395 -4.36 4.72 -1.35
N TRP A 396 -4.95 5.11 -0.22
CA TRP A 396 -6.41 5.19 -0.07
C TRP A 396 -7.04 6.39 -0.77
N THR A 397 -6.26 7.45 -1.04
CA THR A 397 -6.72 8.59 -1.85
C THR A 397 -6.00 8.68 -3.19
N PHE A 398 -5.12 7.73 -3.51
CA PHE A 398 -4.40 7.73 -4.78
C PHE A 398 -5.21 7.08 -5.91
N LEU A 399 -5.68 7.91 -6.86
CA LEU A 399 -6.58 7.51 -7.95
C LEU A 399 -6.13 6.23 -8.71
N PRO A 400 -4.87 6.06 -9.15
CA PRO A 400 -4.44 4.86 -9.88
C PRO A 400 -4.59 3.54 -9.12
N ILE A 401 -4.75 3.57 -7.80
CA ILE A 401 -4.85 2.39 -6.95
C ILE A 401 -6.26 2.21 -6.42
N ILE A 402 -6.81 3.21 -5.71
CA ILE A 402 -8.11 3.02 -5.05
C ILE A 402 -9.27 2.93 -6.04
N PHE A 403 -9.15 3.58 -7.21
CA PHE A 403 -10.20 3.56 -8.24
C PHE A 403 -10.37 2.18 -8.90
N GLN A 404 -9.45 1.24 -8.65
CA GLN A 404 -9.65 -0.19 -8.95
C GLN A 404 -10.95 -0.73 -8.34
N LEU A 405 -11.33 -0.26 -7.14
CA LEU A 405 -12.57 -0.66 -6.47
C LEU A 405 -13.83 -0.33 -7.28
N VAL A 406 -13.76 0.68 -8.16
CA VAL A 406 -14.83 1.03 -9.09
C VAL A 406 -14.80 0.12 -10.33
N PHE A 407 -13.62 -0.15 -10.89
CA PHE A 407 -13.49 -1.01 -12.07
C PHE A 407 -13.80 -2.49 -11.81
N ILE A 408 -13.44 -3.02 -10.63
CA ILE A 408 -13.68 -4.43 -10.26
C ILE A 408 -15.15 -4.86 -10.46
N PRO A 409 -16.17 -4.16 -9.89
CA PRO A 409 -17.56 -4.54 -10.08
C PRO A 409 -18.04 -4.35 -11.53
N ILE A 410 -17.54 -3.35 -12.26
CA ILE A 410 -17.87 -3.10 -13.68
C ILE A 410 -17.36 -4.24 -14.54
N LEU A 411 -16.07 -4.56 -14.44
CA LEU A 411 -15.41 -5.65 -15.18
C LEU A 411 -16.12 -6.98 -14.91
N TRP A 412 -16.42 -7.28 -13.65
CA TRP A 412 -17.13 -8.50 -13.28
C TRP A 412 -18.54 -8.56 -13.87
N GLY A 413 -19.27 -7.44 -13.82
CA GLY A 413 -20.62 -7.32 -14.37
C GLY A 413 -20.65 -7.60 -15.87
N PHE A 414 -19.63 -7.14 -16.60
CA PHE A 414 -19.54 -7.30 -18.04
C PHE A 414 -19.20 -8.74 -18.47
N ILE A 415 -18.36 -9.45 -17.72
CA ILE A 415 -17.94 -10.81 -18.11
C ILE A 415 -18.86 -11.92 -17.60
N ARG A 416 -19.59 -11.72 -16.51
CA ARG A 416 -20.35 -12.80 -15.86
C ARG A 416 -21.54 -13.21 -16.73
N ILE A 417 -21.62 -14.51 -17.03
CA ILE A 417 -22.83 -15.07 -17.63
C ILE A 417 -23.90 -15.09 -16.53
N LYS A 418 -24.96 -14.28 -16.69
CA LYS A 418 -26.16 -14.44 -15.86
C LYS A 418 -26.78 -15.77 -16.27
N GLU A 419 -26.74 -16.76 -15.39
CA GLU A 419 -27.66 -17.88 -15.53
C GLU A 419 -29.06 -17.26 -15.50
N ARG A 420 -29.78 -17.34 -16.62
CA ARG A 420 -31.20 -17.02 -16.61
C ARG A 420 -31.81 -17.99 -15.60
N SER A 421 -32.30 -17.46 -14.50
CA SER A 421 -33.12 -18.24 -13.58
C SER A 421 -34.24 -18.87 -14.42
N PRO A 422 -34.41 -20.20 -14.38
CA PRO A 422 -35.43 -20.88 -15.17
C PRO A 422 -36.83 -20.35 -14.88
#